data_AF-A0A4R6BT46-F1
#
_entry.id   AF-A0A4R6BT46-F1
#
_cell.length_a   1.000
_cell.length_b   1.000
_cell.length_c   1.000
_cell.angle_alpha   90.00
_cell.angle_beta   90.00
_cell.angle_gamma   90.00
#
_symmetry.space_group_name_H-M   'P 1'
#
loop_
_entity.id
_entity.type
_entity.pdbx_description
1 polymer ?
#
loop_
_entity_poly.entity_id
_entity_poly.type
_entity_poly.pdbx_seq_one_letter_code
_entity_poly.pdbx_strand_id
1 'polypeptide(L)'
;MFNARTLFDKRSTDNRKEVLHYSRFIFNGHFILFLSVAFGALMLQYSDLLKHLPRGINYHFIIALLLSVSAIASLRTYFKEADQVFLLAYEKQLNSYVKKSIMAAFIKQAVIWTILFALLFPLYQAGSHFYPIGMACAYVFGLVAMKLGLFVRWSAMKLGMSNMAVNILLFLILMAGIYNSLEGVYFTALGELAFLAGLLYLMNHITKNYVFNWETVIDYEHELTQRQYKTINMFTDVKGLKDNVRRRRFLDGLLKQPDRKYNQKSMFLYLFKRNFVRSKDAFWIIIRLVVIGGLIIWLVRQPIIAAIIGIFLIYIVVLQSSQFYKQQAYQLWPQVWPVREELVIDGFRQFLWQLSLVTAIVITLIYVAFYPGHFYYAAAFFIIMWWTNQQVMNKLKKKMTLLKD
;
A
#
# COMPACT_ATOMS: atom_id res chain seq x y z
N MET A 1 -4.38 -39.80 -4.66
CA MET A 1 -5.20 -39.19 -5.73
C MET A 1 -5.06 -37.67 -5.67
N PHE A 2 -4.50 -37.03 -6.69
CA PHE A 2 -4.50 -35.56 -6.78
C PHE A 2 -5.93 -35.08 -7.05
N ASN A 3 -6.51 -34.32 -6.11
CA ASN A 3 -7.81 -33.68 -6.27
C ASN A 3 -7.56 -32.21 -6.62
N ALA A 4 -8.14 -31.73 -7.72
CA ALA A 4 -7.95 -30.34 -8.14
C ALA A 4 -8.33 -29.32 -7.04
N ARG A 5 -9.34 -29.63 -6.22
CA ARG A 5 -9.74 -28.76 -5.09
C ARG A 5 -8.67 -28.67 -4.00
N THR A 6 -7.97 -29.76 -3.72
CA THR A 6 -6.92 -29.79 -2.68
C THR A 6 -5.64 -29.12 -3.17
N LEU A 7 -5.36 -29.20 -4.48
CA LEU A 7 -4.27 -28.44 -5.10
C LEU A 7 -4.48 -26.92 -4.96
N PHE A 8 -5.69 -26.43 -5.24
CA PHE A 8 -6.03 -25.02 -5.03
C PHE A 8 -5.85 -24.60 -3.57
N ASP A 9 -6.35 -25.40 -2.63
CA ASP A 9 -6.22 -25.10 -1.19
C ASP A 9 -4.77 -24.97 -0.79
N LYS A 10 -3.93 -25.93 -1.17
CA LYS A 10 -2.50 -25.91 -0.88
C LYS A 10 -1.86 -24.61 -1.37
N ARG A 11 -2.05 -24.26 -2.65
CA ARG A 11 -1.47 -23.04 -3.25
C ARG A 11 -1.99 -21.75 -2.62
N SER A 12 -3.29 -21.68 -2.35
CA SER A 12 -3.90 -20.53 -1.66
C SER A 12 -3.35 -20.37 -0.24
N THR A 13 -3.17 -21.49 0.49
CA THR A 13 -2.57 -21.46 1.83
C THR A 13 -1.10 -21.06 1.81
N ASP A 14 -0.33 -21.51 0.83
CA ASP A 14 1.08 -21.15 0.68
C ASP A 14 1.22 -19.64 0.39
N ASN A 15 0.41 -19.10 -0.53
CA ASN A 15 0.37 -17.65 -0.79
C ASN A 15 -0.05 -16.87 0.46
N ARG A 16 -1.05 -17.35 1.23
CA ARG A 16 -1.45 -16.69 2.48
C ARG A 16 -0.32 -16.69 3.52
N LYS A 17 0.43 -17.78 3.66
CA LYS A 17 1.60 -17.85 4.56
C LYS A 17 2.67 -16.86 4.15
N GLU A 18 2.94 -16.73 2.86
CA GLU A 18 3.91 -15.76 2.33
C GLU A 18 3.46 -14.32 2.62
N VAL A 19 2.20 -13.97 2.35
CA VAL A 19 1.65 -12.65 2.67
C VAL A 19 1.71 -12.36 4.18
N LEU A 20 1.38 -13.34 5.03
CA LEU A 20 1.47 -13.21 6.48
C LEU A 20 2.91 -13.08 7.00
N HIS A 21 3.86 -13.70 6.31
CA HIS A 21 5.28 -13.55 6.63
C HIS A 21 5.72 -12.10 6.41
N TYR A 22 5.43 -11.53 5.23
CA TYR A 22 5.76 -10.14 4.94
C TYR A 22 4.97 -9.14 5.80
N SER A 23 3.70 -9.40 6.09
CA SER A 23 2.87 -8.48 6.89
C SER A 23 3.42 -8.23 8.29
N ARG A 24 4.14 -9.21 8.89
CA ARG A 24 4.79 -9.02 10.20
C ARG A 24 5.90 -7.96 10.18
N PHE A 25 6.57 -7.80 9.04
CA PHE A 25 7.58 -6.76 8.86
C PHE A 25 6.95 -5.38 8.59
N ILE A 26 5.81 -5.34 7.90
CA ILE A 26 5.04 -4.12 7.64
C ILE A 26 4.42 -3.59 8.93
N PHE A 27 3.68 -4.44 9.65
CA PHE A 27 2.97 -4.10 10.89
C PHE A 27 3.87 -4.28 12.12
N ASN A 28 5.02 -3.62 12.13
CA ASN A 28 5.86 -3.53 13.31
C ASN A 28 5.20 -2.63 14.38
N GLY A 29 5.56 -2.79 15.67
CA GLY A 29 4.93 -2.08 16.80
C GLY A 29 4.91 -0.56 16.66
N HIS A 30 5.97 0.06 16.12
CA HIS A 30 5.98 1.50 15.86
C HIS A 30 5.02 1.93 14.74
N PHE A 31 4.87 1.10 13.69
CA PHE A 31 3.96 1.38 12.58
C PHE A 31 2.49 1.20 12.99
N ILE A 32 2.19 0.24 13.87
CA ILE A 32 0.84 0.07 14.42
C ILE A 32 0.44 1.32 15.22
N LEU A 33 1.32 1.83 16.08
CA LEU A 33 1.06 3.07 16.83
C LEU A 33 0.79 4.26 15.90
N PHE A 34 1.59 4.41 14.84
CA PHE A 34 1.36 5.42 13.80
C PHE A 34 -0.03 5.30 13.18
N LEU A 35 -0.39 4.08 12.75
CA LEU A 35 -1.65 3.80 12.09
C LEU A 35 -2.83 4.09 13.02
N SER A 36 -2.73 3.77 14.31
CA SER A 36 -3.76 4.07 15.30
C SER A 36 -4.02 5.57 15.45
N VAL A 37 -2.96 6.39 15.54
CA VAL A 37 -3.11 7.86 15.62
C VAL A 37 -3.68 8.41 14.32
N ALA A 38 -3.15 7.98 13.17
CA ALA A 38 -3.64 8.41 11.85
C ALA A 38 -5.10 8.02 11.63
N PHE A 39 -5.49 6.80 12.03
CA PHE A 39 -6.87 6.31 11.93
C PHE A 39 -7.81 7.10 12.84
N GLY A 40 -7.41 7.39 14.07
CA GLY A 40 -8.20 8.26 14.96
C GLY A 40 -8.43 9.64 14.37
N ALA A 41 -7.39 10.24 13.78
CA ALA A 41 -7.50 11.55 13.16
C ALA A 41 -8.36 11.52 11.87
N LEU A 42 -8.24 10.47 11.07
CA LEU A 42 -9.10 10.21 9.91
C LEU A 42 -10.57 10.05 10.31
N MET A 43 -10.85 9.31 11.39
CA MET A 43 -12.21 9.12 11.90
C MET A 43 -12.84 10.45 12.35
N LEU A 44 -12.08 11.28 13.06
CA LEU A 44 -12.55 12.62 13.48
C LEU A 44 -12.86 13.49 12.26
N GLN A 45 -11.97 13.48 11.25
CA GLN A 45 -12.18 14.28 10.05
C GLN A 45 -13.35 13.77 9.20
N TYR A 46 -13.55 12.46 9.15
CA TYR A 46 -14.71 11.86 8.51
C TYR A 46 -16.00 12.24 9.23
N SER A 47 -16.02 12.21 10.57
CA SER A 47 -17.18 12.64 11.36
C SER A 47 -17.51 14.12 11.14
N ASP A 48 -16.50 14.98 11.09
CA ASP A 48 -16.70 16.41 10.82
C ASP A 48 -17.22 16.67 9.39
N LEU A 49 -16.68 15.94 8.39
CA LEU A 49 -17.16 16.00 7.01
C LEU A 49 -18.65 15.66 6.92
N LEU A 50 -19.11 14.62 7.64
CA LEU A 50 -20.51 14.22 7.65
C LEU A 50 -21.44 15.29 8.25
N LYS A 51 -20.95 16.10 9.19
CA LYS A 51 -21.72 17.19 9.80
C LYS A 51 -21.83 18.42 8.89
N HIS A 52 -20.77 18.69 8.13
CA HIS A 52 -20.62 19.90 7.31
C HIS A 52 -20.45 19.57 5.84
N LEU A 53 -21.41 18.83 5.26
CA LEU A 53 -21.35 18.44 3.85
C LEU A 53 -21.51 19.67 2.93
N PRO A 54 -20.54 19.93 2.03
CA PRO A 54 -20.70 20.93 0.98
C PRO A 54 -21.95 20.66 0.13
N ARG A 55 -22.71 21.73 -0.16
CA ARG A 55 -23.88 21.69 -1.04
C ARG A 55 -23.42 21.71 -2.51
N GLY A 56 -24.15 21.02 -3.39
CA GLY A 56 -23.87 20.99 -4.84
C GLY A 56 -22.95 19.86 -5.31
N ILE A 57 -22.46 19.00 -4.41
CA ILE A 57 -21.69 17.80 -4.76
C ILE A 57 -22.63 16.60 -4.87
N ASN A 58 -22.52 15.85 -5.96
CA ASN A 58 -23.25 14.58 -6.13
C ASN A 58 -22.52 13.46 -5.37
N TYR A 59 -22.93 13.23 -4.12
CA TYR A 59 -22.36 12.16 -3.30
C TYR A 59 -22.72 10.76 -3.79
N HIS A 60 -23.88 10.58 -4.45
CA HIS A 60 -24.25 9.29 -5.04
C HIS A 60 -23.25 8.87 -6.09
N PHE A 61 -22.79 9.81 -6.93
CA PHE A 61 -21.73 9.57 -7.92
C PHE A 61 -20.41 9.17 -7.27
N ILE A 62 -19.97 9.89 -6.24
CA ILE A 62 -18.70 9.60 -5.54
C ILE A 62 -18.75 8.21 -4.90
N ILE A 63 -19.86 7.87 -4.25
CA ILE A 63 -20.04 6.57 -3.59
C ILE A 63 -20.09 5.45 -4.65
N ALA A 64 -20.85 5.64 -5.74
CA ALA A 64 -20.90 4.69 -6.83
C ALA A 64 -19.53 4.46 -7.48
N LEU A 65 -18.75 5.52 -7.66
CA LEU A 65 -17.39 5.45 -8.22
C LEU A 65 -16.47 4.60 -7.32
N LEU A 66 -16.45 4.88 -6.02
CA LEU A 66 -15.61 4.15 -5.07
C LEU A 66 -16.03 2.68 -4.95
N LEU A 67 -17.34 2.41 -4.90
CA LEU A 67 -17.86 1.05 -4.81
C LEU A 67 -17.68 0.26 -6.10
N SER A 68 -17.81 0.88 -7.27
CA SER A 68 -17.63 0.21 -8.56
C SER A 68 -16.18 -0.17 -8.80
N VAL A 69 -15.21 0.73 -8.55
CA VAL A 69 -13.78 0.40 -8.61
C VAL A 69 -13.43 -0.72 -7.65
N SER A 70 -13.95 -0.67 -6.42
CA SER A 70 -13.74 -1.71 -5.41
C SER A 70 -14.42 -3.04 -5.79
N ALA A 71 -15.53 -3.02 -6.51
CA ALA A 71 -16.22 -4.25 -6.90
C ALA A 71 -15.48 -5.05 -7.99
N ILE A 72 -14.51 -4.45 -8.69
CA ILE A 72 -13.71 -5.13 -9.71
C ILE A 72 -12.74 -6.11 -9.04
N ALA A 73 -13.19 -7.35 -8.89
CA ALA A 73 -12.43 -8.43 -8.29
C ALA A 73 -11.35 -8.99 -9.25
N SER A 74 -10.14 -9.20 -8.73
CA SER A 74 -9.09 -9.94 -9.44
C SER A 74 -9.24 -11.45 -9.22
N LEU A 75 -9.22 -12.25 -10.29
CA LEU A 75 -9.40 -13.70 -10.20
C LEU A 75 -8.06 -14.42 -9.96
N ARG A 76 -7.71 -14.71 -8.70
CA ARG A 76 -6.48 -15.46 -8.39
C ARG A 76 -6.65 -16.95 -8.66
N THR A 77 -6.02 -17.45 -9.72
CA THR A 77 -6.08 -18.87 -10.08
C THR A 77 -4.93 -19.65 -9.48
N TYR A 78 -3.79 -19.03 -9.19
CA TYR A 78 -2.55 -19.70 -8.77
C TYR A 78 -2.03 -20.76 -9.74
N PHE A 79 -2.33 -20.64 -11.04
CA PHE A 79 -1.67 -21.44 -12.07
C PHE A 79 -0.21 -21.01 -12.25
N LYS A 80 0.65 -21.96 -12.60
CA LYS A 80 2.09 -21.77 -12.84
C LYS A 80 2.44 -22.21 -14.26
N GLU A 81 3.56 -21.72 -14.78
CA GLU A 81 4.07 -22.11 -16.12
C GLU A 81 4.16 -23.62 -16.31
N ALA A 82 4.57 -24.37 -15.28
CA ALA A 82 4.64 -25.83 -15.36
C ALA A 82 3.26 -26.50 -15.58
N ASP A 83 2.16 -25.87 -15.15
CA ASP A 83 0.82 -26.46 -15.19
C ASP A 83 0.30 -26.69 -16.61
N GLN A 84 0.81 -25.96 -17.60
CA GLN A 84 0.43 -26.13 -19.01
C GLN A 84 0.69 -27.56 -19.52
N VAL A 85 1.74 -28.23 -18.99
CA VAL A 85 2.08 -29.60 -19.34
C VAL A 85 1.48 -30.60 -18.34
N PHE A 86 1.59 -30.32 -17.03
CA PHE A 86 1.21 -31.28 -15.99
C PHE A 86 -0.31 -31.38 -15.76
N LEU A 87 -1.07 -30.31 -15.99
CA LEU A 87 -2.52 -30.30 -15.75
C LEU A 87 -3.35 -30.65 -16.98
N LEU A 88 -2.72 -30.85 -18.14
CA LEU A 88 -3.42 -31.24 -19.37
C LEU A 88 -4.19 -32.57 -19.21
N ALA A 89 -3.58 -33.55 -18.54
CA ALA A 89 -4.22 -34.83 -18.21
C ALA A 89 -5.43 -34.70 -17.26
N TYR A 90 -5.58 -33.56 -16.58
CA TYR A 90 -6.59 -33.32 -15.55
C TYR A 90 -7.64 -32.28 -15.96
N GLU A 91 -7.75 -31.95 -17.25
CA GLU A 91 -8.62 -30.89 -17.77
C GLU A 91 -10.07 -31.02 -17.30
N LYS A 92 -10.62 -32.24 -17.27
CA LYS A 92 -11.98 -32.53 -16.78
C LYS A 92 -12.21 -32.08 -15.32
N GLN A 93 -11.16 -32.09 -14.48
CA GLN A 93 -11.24 -31.68 -13.07
C GLN A 93 -10.97 -30.19 -12.86
N LEU A 94 -10.41 -29.48 -13.84
CA LEU A 94 -10.09 -28.05 -13.74
C LEU A 94 -11.33 -27.16 -13.55
N ASN A 95 -12.50 -27.56 -14.05
CA ASN A 95 -13.74 -26.83 -13.79
C ASN A 95 -14.04 -26.68 -12.30
N SER A 96 -13.74 -27.72 -11.52
CA SER A 96 -13.91 -27.72 -10.06
C SER A 96 -12.89 -26.81 -9.37
N TYR A 97 -11.66 -26.78 -9.89
CA TYR A 97 -10.60 -25.86 -9.46
C TYR A 97 -10.99 -24.40 -9.66
N VAL A 98 -11.45 -24.07 -10.87
CA VAL A 98 -11.81 -22.70 -11.27
C VAL A 98 -13.04 -22.20 -10.52
N LYS A 99 -14.08 -23.02 -10.35
CA LYS A 99 -15.24 -22.63 -9.53
C LYS A 99 -14.82 -22.26 -8.11
N LYS A 100 -13.83 -22.98 -7.56
CA LYS A 100 -13.28 -22.71 -6.23
C LYS A 100 -12.42 -21.44 -6.20
N SER A 101 -11.61 -21.18 -7.23
CA SER A 101 -10.84 -19.93 -7.33
C SER A 101 -11.76 -18.71 -7.46
N ILE A 102 -12.84 -18.81 -8.24
CA ILE A 102 -13.89 -17.79 -8.34
C ILE A 102 -14.55 -17.56 -6.98
N MET A 103 -14.95 -18.62 -6.27
CA MET A 103 -15.57 -18.49 -4.95
C MET A 103 -14.62 -17.83 -3.93
N ALA A 104 -13.35 -18.23 -3.92
CA ALA A 104 -12.35 -17.64 -3.03
C ALA A 104 -12.10 -16.15 -3.34
N ALA A 105 -12.02 -15.79 -4.62
CA ALA A 105 -11.89 -14.40 -5.07
C ALA A 105 -13.12 -13.58 -4.70
N PHE A 106 -14.32 -14.14 -4.91
CA PHE A 106 -15.59 -13.52 -4.52
C PHE A 106 -15.64 -13.26 -3.01
N ILE A 107 -15.37 -14.24 -2.16
CA ILE A 107 -15.42 -14.07 -0.70
C ILE A 107 -14.43 -12.99 -0.26
N LYS A 108 -13.19 -13.04 -0.77
CA LYS A 108 -12.17 -12.03 -0.42
C LYS A 108 -12.62 -10.62 -0.82
N GLN A 109 -13.12 -10.45 -2.05
CA GLN A 109 -13.52 -9.13 -2.54
C GLN A 109 -14.82 -8.65 -1.89
N ALA A 110 -15.79 -9.54 -1.67
CA ALA A 110 -17.04 -9.23 -0.99
C ALA A 110 -16.80 -8.70 0.43
N VAL A 111 -15.88 -9.29 1.20
CA VAL A 111 -15.53 -8.77 2.53
C VAL A 111 -14.97 -7.34 2.45
N ILE A 112 -14.01 -7.09 1.55
CA ILE A 112 -13.43 -5.75 1.37
C ILE A 112 -14.50 -4.76 0.93
N TRP A 113 -15.37 -5.17 0.01
CA TRP A 113 -16.43 -4.34 -0.55
C TRP A 113 -17.51 -4.02 0.48
N THR A 114 -17.94 -5.00 1.29
CA THR A 114 -18.90 -4.80 2.38
C THR A 114 -18.34 -3.86 3.45
N ILE A 115 -17.04 -3.95 3.79
CA ILE A 115 -16.40 -3.01 4.72
C ILE A 115 -16.41 -1.60 4.14
N LEU A 116 -16.06 -1.44 2.85
CA LEU A 116 -16.09 -0.13 2.19
C LEU A 116 -17.52 0.43 2.12
N PHE A 117 -18.50 -0.41 1.81
CA PHE A 117 -19.91 -0.04 1.79
C PHE A 117 -20.38 0.43 3.16
N ALA A 118 -20.05 -0.29 4.23
CA ALA A 118 -20.36 0.11 5.60
C ALA A 118 -19.65 1.43 5.98
N LEU A 119 -18.43 1.66 5.52
CA LEU A 119 -17.70 2.91 5.73
C LEU A 119 -18.38 4.08 5.01
N LEU A 120 -18.85 3.89 3.78
CA LEU A 120 -19.51 4.92 2.96
C LEU A 120 -20.99 5.11 3.29
N PHE A 121 -21.59 4.22 4.08
CA PHE A 121 -23.01 4.28 4.41
C PHE A 121 -23.42 5.59 5.11
N PRO A 122 -22.73 6.07 6.17
CA PRO A 122 -23.07 7.34 6.81
C PRO A 122 -23.01 8.54 5.84
N LEU A 123 -22.11 8.49 4.85
CA LEU A 123 -22.00 9.52 3.82
C LEU A 123 -23.22 9.53 2.89
N TYR A 124 -23.73 8.35 2.52
CA TYR A 124 -24.96 8.26 1.74
C TYR A 124 -26.17 8.79 2.52
N GLN A 125 -26.27 8.46 3.81
CA GLN A 125 -27.37 8.91 4.66
C GLN A 125 -27.37 10.42 4.89
N ALA A 126 -26.19 11.03 5.05
CA ALA A 126 -26.04 12.46 5.25
C ALA A 126 -26.18 13.28 3.95
N GLY A 127 -26.21 12.61 2.79
CA GLY A 127 -26.43 13.24 1.49
C GLY A 127 -27.82 13.84 1.31
N SER A 128 -28.04 14.56 0.21
CA SER A 128 -29.28 15.31 -0.06
C SER A 128 -30.52 14.42 -0.22
N HIS A 129 -30.36 13.24 -0.80
CA HIS A 129 -31.44 12.27 -1.00
C HIS A 129 -31.01 10.90 -0.48
N PHE A 130 -31.76 10.36 0.46
CA PHE A 130 -31.53 9.04 1.03
C PHE A 130 -32.68 8.11 0.64
N TYR A 131 -32.38 7.12 -0.21
CA TYR A 131 -33.31 6.05 -0.58
C TYR A 131 -32.87 4.75 0.10
N PRO A 132 -33.56 4.28 1.16
CA PRO A 132 -33.19 3.04 1.88
C PRO A 132 -33.26 1.80 0.98
N ILE A 133 -34.30 1.72 0.15
CA ILE A 133 -34.47 0.63 -0.81
C ILE A 133 -33.35 0.67 -1.85
N GLY A 134 -33.00 1.86 -2.34
CA GLY A 134 -31.91 2.06 -3.29
C GLY A 134 -30.55 1.61 -2.77
N MET A 135 -30.28 1.85 -1.49
CA MET A 135 -29.10 1.35 -0.82
C MET A 135 -29.07 -0.18 -0.75
N ALA A 136 -30.18 -0.81 -0.35
CA ALA A 136 -30.26 -2.27 -0.31
C ALA A 136 -30.09 -2.88 -1.72
N CYS A 137 -30.72 -2.28 -2.72
CA CYS A 137 -30.56 -2.64 -4.13
C CYS A 137 -29.11 -2.49 -4.59
N ALA A 138 -28.45 -1.36 -4.28
CA ALA A 138 -27.04 -1.13 -4.63
C ALA A 138 -26.12 -2.17 -3.98
N TYR A 139 -26.39 -2.51 -2.71
CA TYR A 139 -25.63 -3.54 -1.98
C TYR A 139 -25.75 -4.91 -2.65
N VAL A 140 -26.99 -5.37 -2.89
CA VAL A 140 -27.26 -6.67 -3.50
C VAL A 140 -26.78 -6.71 -4.95
N PHE A 141 -27.03 -5.66 -5.73
CA PHE A 141 -26.54 -5.51 -7.09
C PHE A 141 -25.02 -5.64 -7.14
N GLY A 142 -24.30 -4.89 -6.30
CA GLY A 142 -22.83 -4.94 -6.26
C GLY A 142 -22.28 -6.34 -5.99
N LEU A 143 -22.86 -7.08 -5.04
CA LEU A 143 -22.45 -8.46 -4.75
C LEU A 143 -22.76 -9.43 -5.90
N VAL A 144 -23.94 -9.34 -6.50
CA VAL A 144 -24.34 -10.22 -7.61
C VAL A 144 -23.51 -9.92 -8.86
N ALA A 145 -23.39 -8.64 -9.23
CA ALA A 145 -22.60 -8.19 -10.36
C ALA A 145 -21.11 -8.52 -10.20
N MET A 146 -20.55 -8.41 -8.98
CA MET A 146 -19.18 -8.85 -8.69
C MET A 146 -18.99 -10.35 -8.95
N LYS A 147 -19.91 -11.20 -8.45
CA LYS A 147 -19.84 -12.64 -8.65
C LYS A 147 -19.94 -13.01 -10.13
N LEU A 148 -20.90 -12.44 -10.84
CA LEU A 148 -21.06 -12.67 -12.28
C LEU A 148 -19.86 -12.11 -13.07
N GLY A 149 -19.32 -10.97 -12.67
CA GLY A 149 -18.14 -10.35 -13.28
C GLY A 149 -16.88 -11.21 -13.19
N LEU A 150 -16.72 -11.99 -12.12
CA LEU A 150 -15.63 -12.99 -12.03
C LEU A 150 -15.79 -14.13 -13.04
N PHE A 151 -17.03 -14.57 -13.31
CA PHE A 151 -17.30 -15.55 -14.37
C PHE A 151 -17.11 -14.96 -15.76
N VAL A 152 -17.53 -13.70 -15.99
CA VAL A 152 -17.26 -12.97 -17.24
C VAL A 152 -15.76 -12.84 -17.49
N ARG A 153 -14.98 -12.54 -16.44
CA ARG A 153 -13.52 -12.50 -16.53
C ARG A 153 -12.93 -13.85 -16.90
N TRP A 154 -13.46 -14.93 -16.34
CA TRP A 154 -13.05 -16.29 -16.69
C TRP A 154 -13.32 -16.61 -18.15
N SER A 155 -14.52 -16.33 -18.65
CA SER A 155 -14.85 -16.56 -20.07
C SER A 155 -14.05 -15.64 -20.99
N ALA A 156 -13.76 -14.39 -20.58
CA ALA A 156 -12.94 -13.46 -21.34
C ALA A 156 -11.50 -13.94 -21.53
N MET A 157 -10.89 -14.56 -20.49
CA MET A 157 -9.55 -15.14 -20.59
C MET A 157 -9.49 -16.30 -21.59
N LYS A 158 -10.56 -17.11 -21.67
CA LYS A 158 -10.68 -18.17 -22.71
C LYS A 158 -10.72 -17.60 -24.12
N LEU A 159 -11.33 -16.43 -24.30
CA LEU A 159 -11.41 -15.72 -25.58
C LEU A 159 -10.15 -14.90 -25.90
N GLY A 160 -9.16 -14.87 -25.00
CA GLY A 160 -7.94 -14.07 -25.19
C GLY A 160 -8.18 -12.55 -25.14
N MET A 161 -9.25 -12.10 -24.51
CA MET A 161 -9.53 -10.66 -24.37
C MET A 161 -8.53 -10.00 -23.42
N SER A 162 -8.20 -8.73 -23.69
CA SER A 162 -7.31 -7.96 -22.82
C SER A 162 -7.93 -7.72 -21.43
N ASN A 163 -7.12 -7.82 -20.38
CA ASN A 163 -7.54 -7.58 -19.00
C ASN A 163 -8.11 -6.15 -18.81
N MET A 164 -7.55 -5.17 -19.52
CA MET A 164 -8.02 -3.78 -19.46
C MET A 164 -9.44 -3.63 -20.00
N ALA A 165 -9.76 -4.24 -21.15
CA ALA A 165 -11.10 -4.17 -21.73
C ALA A 165 -12.15 -4.77 -20.80
N VAL A 166 -11.84 -5.92 -20.17
CA VAL A 166 -12.72 -6.55 -19.18
C VAL A 166 -12.91 -5.68 -17.95
N ASN A 167 -11.85 -5.04 -17.45
CA ASN A 167 -11.96 -4.13 -16.31
C ASN A 167 -12.83 -2.91 -16.63
N ILE A 168 -12.67 -2.31 -17.82
CA ILE A 168 -13.49 -1.17 -18.26
C ILE A 168 -14.95 -1.58 -18.41
N LEU A 169 -15.24 -2.71 -19.06
CA LEU A 169 -16.61 -3.20 -19.23
C LEU A 169 -17.29 -3.43 -17.89
N LEU A 170 -16.62 -4.14 -16.97
CA LEU A 170 -17.16 -4.39 -15.64
C LEU A 170 -17.32 -3.10 -14.83
N PHE A 171 -16.36 -2.17 -14.94
CA PHE A 171 -16.44 -0.85 -14.29
C PHE A 171 -17.67 -0.08 -14.75
N LEU A 172 -17.93 0.01 -16.05
CA LEU A 172 -19.07 0.75 -16.59
C LEU A 172 -20.41 0.16 -16.11
N ILE A 173 -20.56 -1.17 -16.14
CA ILE A 173 -21.79 -1.83 -15.65
C ILE A 173 -21.94 -1.66 -14.14
N LEU A 174 -20.88 -1.86 -13.37
CA LEU A 174 -20.93 -1.68 -11.92
C LEU A 174 -21.24 -0.23 -11.52
N MET A 175 -20.64 0.74 -12.23
CA MET A 175 -20.85 2.16 -11.99
C MET A 175 -22.29 2.55 -12.29
N ALA A 176 -22.81 2.18 -13.46
CA ALA A 176 -24.18 2.50 -13.87
C ALA A 176 -25.19 1.94 -12.86
N GLY A 177 -25.10 0.65 -12.50
CA GLY A 177 -26.13 0.02 -11.69
C GLY A 177 -26.08 0.42 -10.22
N ILE A 178 -24.88 0.65 -9.68
CA ILE A 178 -24.75 1.20 -8.32
C ILE A 178 -25.28 2.64 -8.30
N TYR A 179 -24.90 3.47 -9.26
CA TYR A 179 -25.36 4.87 -9.34
C TYR A 179 -26.88 4.97 -9.47
N ASN A 180 -27.47 4.27 -10.44
CA ASN A 180 -28.91 4.27 -10.67
C ASN A 180 -29.69 3.74 -9.46
N SER A 181 -29.16 2.72 -8.78
CA SER A 181 -29.76 2.20 -7.55
C SER A 181 -29.75 3.25 -6.43
N LEU A 182 -28.66 4.00 -6.28
CA LEU A 182 -28.54 5.07 -5.27
C LEU A 182 -29.44 6.28 -5.60
N GLU A 183 -29.69 6.58 -6.87
CA GLU A 183 -30.64 7.63 -7.28
C GLU A 183 -32.12 7.25 -7.12
N GLY A 184 -32.42 6.00 -6.76
CA GLY A 184 -33.80 5.55 -6.54
C GLY A 184 -34.46 4.87 -7.75
N VAL A 185 -33.73 4.68 -8.86
CA VAL A 185 -34.22 4.01 -10.06
C VAL A 185 -33.86 2.52 -9.99
N TYR A 186 -34.69 1.73 -9.31
CA TYR A 186 -34.34 0.33 -8.97
C TYR A 186 -34.43 -0.65 -10.14
N PHE A 187 -35.29 -0.38 -11.13
CA PHE A 187 -35.54 -1.30 -12.24
C PHE A 187 -34.36 -1.40 -13.21
N THR A 188 -33.53 -0.35 -13.33
CA THR A 188 -32.35 -0.36 -14.19
C THR A 188 -31.29 -1.34 -13.69
N ALA A 189 -31.13 -1.48 -12.38
CA ALA A 189 -30.22 -2.47 -11.79
C ALA A 189 -30.57 -3.91 -12.18
N LEU A 190 -31.86 -4.25 -12.25
CA LEU A 190 -32.32 -5.55 -12.74
C LEU A 190 -32.02 -5.74 -14.23
N GLY A 191 -32.27 -4.71 -15.04
CA GLY A 191 -31.94 -4.71 -16.47
C GLY A 191 -30.44 -4.92 -16.73
N GLU A 192 -29.59 -4.26 -15.95
CA GLU A 192 -28.14 -4.41 -16.04
C GLU A 192 -27.64 -5.79 -15.58
N LEU A 193 -28.23 -6.36 -14.54
CA LEU A 193 -27.95 -7.75 -14.14
C LEU A 193 -28.37 -8.73 -15.24
N ALA A 194 -29.54 -8.52 -15.86
CA ALA A 194 -30.00 -9.32 -16.97
C ALA A 194 -29.06 -9.19 -18.18
N PHE A 195 -28.58 -7.99 -18.48
CA PHE A 195 -27.58 -7.74 -19.52
C PHE A 195 -26.27 -8.48 -19.23
N LEU A 196 -25.73 -8.36 -18.01
CA LEU A 196 -24.48 -9.01 -17.62
C LEU A 196 -24.61 -10.54 -17.61
N ALA A 197 -25.76 -11.08 -17.16
CA ALA A 197 -26.08 -12.49 -17.25
C ALA A 197 -26.23 -12.97 -18.70
N GLY A 198 -26.85 -12.18 -19.57
CA GLY A 198 -26.97 -12.45 -21.01
C GLY A 198 -25.61 -12.45 -21.70
N LEU A 199 -24.75 -11.48 -21.39
CA LEU A 199 -23.36 -11.43 -21.88
C LEU A 199 -22.58 -12.66 -21.43
N LEU A 200 -22.70 -13.06 -20.17
CA LEU A 200 -22.08 -14.28 -19.65
C LEU A 200 -22.61 -15.53 -20.36
N TYR A 201 -23.91 -15.60 -20.64
CA TYR A 201 -24.51 -16.70 -21.39
C TYR A 201 -23.95 -16.78 -22.81
N LEU A 202 -23.88 -15.66 -23.53
CA LEU A 202 -23.32 -15.57 -24.88
C LEU A 202 -21.85 -15.99 -24.90
N MET A 203 -21.03 -15.45 -23.99
CA MET A 203 -19.63 -15.81 -23.89
C MET A 203 -19.44 -17.29 -23.56
N ASN A 204 -20.24 -17.84 -22.65
CA ASN A 204 -20.20 -19.26 -22.34
C ASN A 204 -20.61 -20.11 -23.54
N HIS A 205 -21.58 -19.66 -24.35
CA HIS A 205 -22.01 -20.35 -25.57
C HIS A 205 -20.89 -20.40 -26.61
N ILE A 206 -20.22 -19.26 -26.86
CA ILE A 206 -19.07 -19.17 -27.78
C ILE A 206 -17.90 -20.02 -27.27
N THR A 207 -17.58 -19.95 -25.98
CA THR A 207 -16.43 -20.63 -25.39
C THR A 207 -16.62 -22.13 -25.15
N LYS A 208 -17.79 -22.72 -25.46
CA LYS A 208 -18.00 -24.18 -25.34
C LYS A 208 -16.99 -24.99 -26.16
N ASN A 209 -16.59 -24.47 -27.32
CA ASN A 209 -15.70 -25.15 -28.25
C ASN A 209 -14.25 -24.67 -28.19
N TYR A 210 -13.95 -23.71 -27.31
CA TYR A 210 -12.59 -23.18 -27.14
C TYR A 210 -11.82 -24.02 -26.13
N VAL A 211 -10.61 -24.43 -26.52
CA VAL A 211 -9.64 -25.08 -25.64
C VAL A 211 -9.12 -24.07 -24.61
N PHE A 212 -8.70 -24.56 -23.46
CA PHE A 212 -8.12 -23.75 -22.40
C PHE A 212 -6.85 -23.01 -22.89
N ASN A 213 -6.91 -21.68 -22.98
CA ASN A 213 -5.73 -20.87 -23.29
C ASN A 213 -4.86 -20.73 -22.04
N TRP A 214 -3.86 -21.59 -21.91
CA TRP A 214 -2.95 -21.61 -20.76
C TRP A 214 -2.10 -20.35 -20.66
N GLU A 215 -1.63 -19.83 -21.79
CA GLU A 215 -0.76 -18.66 -21.85
C GLU A 215 -1.44 -17.43 -21.23
N THR A 216 -2.66 -17.10 -21.68
CA THR A 216 -3.39 -15.93 -21.18
C THR A 216 -3.70 -16.02 -19.68
N VAL A 217 -4.00 -17.22 -19.19
CA VAL A 217 -4.31 -17.45 -17.77
C VAL A 217 -3.04 -17.37 -16.90
N ILE A 218 -1.92 -17.92 -17.38
CA ILE A 218 -0.63 -17.90 -16.68
C ILE A 218 -0.09 -16.47 -16.65
N ASP A 219 -0.13 -15.74 -17.77
CA ASP A 219 0.30 -14.34 -17.84
C ASP A 219 -0.52 -13.45 -16.91
N TYR A 220 -1.85 -13.64 -16.89
CA TYR A 220 -2.72 -12.93 -15.97
C TYR A 220 -2.36 -13.20 -14.49
N GLU A 221 -2.10 -14.46 -14.13
CA GLU A 221 -1.69 -14.82 -12.77
C GLU A 221 -0.29 -14.27 -12.42
N HIS A 222 0.62 -14.25 -13.38
CA HIS A 222 1.95 -13.65 -13.24
C HIS A 222 1.84 -12.14 -13.00
N GLU A 223 1.04 -11.40 -13.78
CA GLU A 223 0.78 -9.99 -13.54
C GLU A 223 0.25 -9.72 -12.12
N LEU A 224 -0.73 -10.50 -11.67
CA LEU A 224 -1.30 -10.36 -10.33
C LEU A 224 -0.24 -10.61 -9.24
N THR A 225 0.65 -11.60 -9.45
CA THR A 225 1.73 -11.92 -8.51
C THR A 225 2.78 -10.80 -8.49
N GLN A 226 3.14 -10.25 -9.64
CA GLN A 226 4.02 -9.08 -9.73
C GLN A 226 3.40 -7.84 -9.07
N ARG A 227 2.09 -7.59 -9.22
CA ARG A 227 1.39 -6.51 -8.52
C ARG A 227 1.42 -6.71 -7.00
N GLN A 228 1.21 -7.95 -6.53
CA GLN A 228 1.34 -8.30 -5.11
C GLN A 228 2.74 -8.01 -4.59
N TYR A 229 3.78 -8.47 -5.29
CA TYR A 229 5.17 -8.22 -4.89
C TYR A 229 5.56 -6.76 -4.94
N LYS A 230 5.17 -6.01 -5.98
CA LYS A 230 5.38 -4.55 -6.01
C LYS A 230 4.70 -3.86 -4.84
N THR A 231 3.51 -4.30 -4.45
CA THR A 231 2.77 -3.73 -3.30
C THR A 231 3.50 -4.00 -2.00
N ILE A 232 3.95 -5.23 -1.78
CA ILE A 232 4.72 -5.60 -0.58
C ILE A 232 6.06 -4.85 -0.56
N ASN A 233 6.73 -4.75 -1.72
CA ASN A 233 7.99 -4.03 -1.90
C ASN A 233 7.87 -2.51 -1.70
N MET A 234 6.65 -1.97 -1.63
CA MET A 234 6.50 -0.60 -1.12
C MET A 234 6.94 -0.56 0.34
N PHE A 235 6.66 -1.56 1.15
CA PHE A 235 6.92 -1.54 2.59
C PHE A 235 8.17 -2.31 3.01
N THR A 236 8.45 -3.44 2.36
CA THR A 236 9.51 -4.39 2.76
C THR A 236 10.06 -5.12 1.55
N ASP A 237 11.37 -5.38 1.52
CA ASP A 237 11.99 -6.08 0.39
C ASP A 237 11.49 -7.51 0.22
N VAL A 238 11.11 -7.85 -1.01
CA VAL A 238 10.61 -9.17 -1.38
C VAL A 238 11.70 -9.93 -2.12
N LYS A 239 11.88 -11.21 -1.76
CA LYS A 239 12.81 -12.10 -2.48
C LYS A 239 12.38 -12.23 -3.96
N GLY A 240 13.28 -11.94 -4.89
CA GLY A 240 13.06 -12.14 -6.33
C GLY A 240 12.85 -10.87 -7.15
N LEU A 241 12.59 -9.72 -6.53
CA LEU A 241 12.68 -8.42 -7.21
C LEU A 241 14.13 -7.92 -7.13
N LYS A 242 14.86 -7.93 -8.26
CA LYS A 242 16.22 -7.38 -8.31
C LYS A 242 16.17 -5.89 -8.04
N ASP A 243 16.79 -5.47 -6.94
CA ASP A 243 16.85 -4.06 -6.60
C ASP A 243 17.91 -3.34 -7.44
N ASN A 244 17.46 -2.55 -8.42
CA ASN A 244 18.37 -1.78 -9.26
C ASN A 244 18.80 -0.49 -8.53
N VAL A 245 20.02 -0.47 -7.99
CA VAL A 245 20.69 0.74 -7.49
C VAL A 245 21.05 1.63 -8.69
N ARG A 246 20.36 2.77 -8.84
CA ARG A 246 20.63 3.75 -9.91
C ARG A 246 21.18 5.06 -9.35
N ARG A 247 22.20 5.63 -10.00
CA ARG A 247 22.74 6.97 -9.68
C ARG A 247 21.67 8.04 -9.88
N ARG A 248 21.54 8.97 -8.91
CA ARG A 248 20.58 10.08 -8.94
C ARG A 248 21.29 11.39 -9.21
N ARG A 249 21.36 11.81 -10.48
CA ARG A 249 22.06 13.04 -10.91
C ARG A 249 21.57 14.30 -10.16
N PHE A 250 20.30 14.36 -9.76
CA PHE A 250 19.73 15.50 -9.04
C PHE A 250 20.24 15.68 -7.60
N LEU A 251 20.74 14.61 -6.95
CA LEU A 251 21.27 14.68 -5.58
C LEU A 251 22.79 14.82 -5.53
N ASP A 252 23.46 14.81 -6.70
CA ASP A 252 24.92 15.01 -6.77
C ASP A 252 25.32 16.41 -6.25
N GLY A 253 24.43 17.40 -6.34
CA GLY A 253 24.65 18.74 -5.77
C GLY A 253 24.69 18.78 -4.24
N LEU A 254 24.02 17.84 -3.55
CA LEU A 254 24.07 17.70 -2.10
C LEU A 254 25.35 16.98 -1.63
N LEU A 255 26.07 16.36 -2.56
CA LEU A 255 27.28 15.58 -2.36
C LEU A 255 28.52 16.34 -2.84
N LYS A 256 28.61 17.66 -2.54
CA LYS A 256 29.85 18.41 -2.76
C LYS A 256 31.00 17.68 -2.07
N GLN A 257 32.04 17.33 -2.84
CA GLN A 257 33.22 16.66 -2.31
C GLN A 257 33.83 17.53 -1.21
N PRO A 258 34.24 16.94 -0.07
CA PRO A 258 34.96 17.68 0.96
C PRO A 258 36.25 18.25 0.36
N ASP A 259 36.62 19.44 0.82
CA ASP A 259 37.85 20.13 0.41
C ASP A 259 39.08 19.21 0.54
N ARG A 260 40.08 19.43 -0.34
CA ARG A 260 41.22 18.58 -0.72
C ARG A 260 42.01 17.80 0.37
N LYS A 261 41.71 17.94 1.66
CA LYS A 261 42.31 17.18 2.76
C LYS A 261 41.30 16.21 3.36
N TYR A 262 41.32 14.95 2.91
CA TYR A 262 40.57 13.85 3.54
C TYR A 262 41.06 13.66 4.98
N ASN A 263 40.39 14.31 5.93
CA ASN A 263 40.73 14.21 7.34
C ASN A 263 39.98 13.01 7.94
N GLN A 264 40.66 12.19 8.76
CA GLN A 264 40.08 10.97 9.35
C GLN A 264 38.77 11.24 10.13
N LYS A 265 38.61 12.48 10.65
CA LYS A 265 37.42 12.93 11.39
C LYS A 265 36.18 13.18 10.52
N SER A 266 36.32 13.59 9.25
CA SER A 266 35.20 13.99 8.38
C SER A 266 34.84 12.95 7.32
N MET A 267 35.71 11.97 7.08
CA MET A 267 35.52 10.92 6.08
C MET A 267 34.25 10.09 6.33
N PHE A 268 34.00 9.67 7.58
CA PHE A 268 32.83 8.86 7.90
C PHE A 268 31.52 9.62 7.67
N LEU A 269 31.43 10.90 8.07
CA LEU A 269 30.27 11.74 7.77
C LEU A 269 29.99 11.81 6.27
N TYR A 270 31.03 11.98 5.45
CA TYR A 270 30.89 12.01 4.00
C TYR A 270 30.42 10.65 3.43
N LEU A 271 30.99 9.55 3.91
CA LEU A 271 30.58 8.19 3.50
C LEU A 271 29.12 7.92 3.87
N PHE A 272 28.70 8.25 5.11
CA PHE A 272 27.32 8.11 5.56
C PHE A 272 26.35 8.93 4.69
N LYS A 273 26.67 10.20 4.41
CA LYS A 273 25.86 11.05 3.50
C LYS A 273 25.75 10.47 2.10
N ARG A 274 26.88 10.06 1.51
CA ARG A 274 26.94 9.55 0.14
C ARG A 274 26.20 8.23 0.00
N ASN A 275 26.35 7.34 0.98
CA ASN A 275 25.65 6.08 1.01
C ASN A 275 24.14 6.31 1.21
N PHE A 276 23.74 7.21 2.11
CA PHE A 276 22.34 7.55 2.33
C PHE A 276 21.65 8.05 1.05
N VAL A 277 22.25 9.02 0.36
CA VAL A 277 21.71 9.59 -0.90
C VAL A 277 21.63 8.55 -2.03
N ARG A 278 22.57 7.60 -2.06
CA ARG A 278 22.62 6.54 -3.09
C ARG A 278 21.76 5.33 -2.74
N SER A 279 21.52 5.06 -1.46
CA SER A 279 20.71 3.95 -0.99
C SER A 279 19.28 4.10 -1.50
N LYS A 280 18.71 3.01 -2.00
CA LYS A 280 17.34 3.03 -2.50
C LYS A 280 16.34 3.08 -1.35
N ASP A 281 16.60 2.32 -0.28
CA ASP A 281 15.64 2.14 0.80
C ASP A 281 15.65 3.28 1.81
N ALA A 282 16.82 3.65 2.35
CA ALA A 282 16.90 4.61 3.45
C ALA A 282 16.31 5.98 3.09
N PHE A 283 16.73 6.50 1.95
CA PHE A 283 16.36 7.82 1.48
C PHE A 283 14.86 7.89 1.16
N TRP A 284 14.33 6.88 0.46
CA TRP A 284 12.91 6.87 0.11
C TRP A 284 12.00 6.57 1.29
N ILE A 285 12.42 5.76 2.26
CA ILE A 285 11.66 5.54 3.50
C ILE A 285 11.44 6.88 4.22
N ILE A 286 12.49 7.68 4.38
CA ILE A 286 12.39 8.98 5.05
C ILE A 286 11.53 9.95 4.25
N ILE A 287 11.74 10.08 2.93
CA ILE A 287 10.90 10.95 2.09
C ILE A 287 9.44 10.54 2.17
N ARG A 288 9.14 9.24 2.03
CA ARG A 288 7.76 8.75 2.06
C ARG A 288 7.11 9.05 3.41
N LEU A 289 7.84 8.87 4.51
CA LEU A 289 7.33 9.16 5.84
C LEU A 289 7.06 10.66 6.04
N VAL A 290 7.92 11.54 5.52
CA VAL A 290 7.70 13.00 5.55
C VAL A 290 6.51 13.40 4.69
N VAL A 291 6.35 12.82 3.50
CA VAL A 291 5.21 13.09 2.60
C VAL A 291 3.88 12.61 3.23
N ILE A 292 3.83 11.37 3.71
CA ILE A 292 2.63 10.85 4.40
C ILE A 292 2.36 11.68 5.66
N GLY A 293 3.39 11.99 6.43
CA GLY A 293 3.27 12.81 7.63
C GLY A 293 2.73 14.20 7.35
N GLY A 294 3.22 14.86 6.30
CA GLY A 294 2.72 16.16 5.86
C GLY A 294 1.29 16.11 5.36
N LEU A 295 0.91 15.06 4.61
CA LEU A 295 -0.48 14.83 4.20
C LEU A 295 -1.41 14.64 5.41
N ILE A 296 -0.95 13.94 6.44
CA ILE A 296 -1.74 13.79 7.67
C ILE A 296 -1.84 15.12 8.41
N ILE A 297 -0.76 15.87 8.57
CA ILE A 297 -0.80 17.21 9.21
C ILE A 297 -1.76 18.14 8.47
N TRP A 298 -1.78 18.08 7.14
CA TRP A 298 -2.73 18.82 6.31
C TRP A 298 -4.18 18.36 6.53
N LEU A 299 -4.40 17.06 6.63
CA LEU A 299 -5.74 16.48 6.78
C LEU A 299 -6.32 16.74 8.18
N VAL A 300 -5.47 16.75 9.20
CA VAL A 300 -5.87 16.91 10.60
C VAL A 300 -6.10 18.38 10.87
N ARG A 301 -7.33 18.87 10.72
CA ARG A 301 -7.79 20.25 10.97
C ARG A 301 -7.77 20.68 12.45
N GLN A 302 -6.87 20.12 13.25
CA GLN A 302 -6.75 20.35 14.69
C GLN A 302 -5.27 20.57 15.07
N PRO A 303 -4.89 21.74 15.60
CA PRO A 303 -3.49 22.14 15.75
C PRO A 303 -2.72 21.27 16.75
N ILE A 304 -3.38 20.84 17.83
CA ILE A 304 -2.77 20.00 18.88
C ILE A 304 -2.48 18.60 18.35
N ILE A 305 -3.45 17.99 17.64
CA ILE A 305 -3.30 16.64 17.09
C ILE A 305 -2.22 16.65 15.99
N ALA A 306 -2.23 17.65 15.12
CA ALA A 306 -1.19 17.84 14.12
C ALA A 306 0.22 18.00 14.75
N ALA A 307 0.33 18.67 15.90
CA ALA A 307 1.59 18.77 16.64
C ALA A 307 2.03 17.41 17.22
N ILE A 308 1.12 16.65 17.83
CA ILE A 308 1.43 15.29 18.33
C ILE A 308 1.94 14.39 17.19
N ILE A 309 1.31 14.48 16.02
CA ILE A 309 1.72 13.74 14.82
C ILE A 309 3.10 14.19 14.34
N GLY A 310 3.38 15.49 14.31
CA GLY A 310 4.70 16.04 13.98
C GLY A 310 5.81 15.53 14.91
N ILE A 311 5.56 15.56 16.23
CA ILE A 311 6.47 15.01 17.25
C ILE A 311 6.76 13.53 16.97
N PHE A 312 5.71 12.77 16.70
CA PHE A 312 5.81 11.35 16.46
C PHE A 312 6.52 10.99 15.15
N LEU A 313 6.33 11.79 14.08
CA LEU A 313 7.05 11.62 12.81
C LEU A 313 8.55 11.82 12.99
N ILE A 314 8.96 12.87 13.72
CA ILE A 314 10.37 13.12 14.03
C ILE A 314 10.96 11.94 14.81
N TYR A 315 10.23 11.46 15.81
CA TYR A 315 10.63 10.30 16.59
C TYR A 315 10.85 9.06 15.70
N ILE A 316 9.92 8.74 14.80
CA ILE A 316 10.09 7.61 13.87
C ILE A 316 11.27 7.83 12.93
N VAL A 317 11.44 9.03 12.37
CA VAL A 317 12.55 9.30 11.44
C VAL A 317 13.89 9.06 12.12
N VAL A 318 14.07 9.52 13.36
CA VAL A 318 15.31 9.30 14.13
C VAL A 318 15.52 7.80 14.42
N LEU A 319 14.47 7.08 14.81
CA LEU A 319 14.55 5.63 15.04
C LEU A 319 14.90 4.85 13.77
N GLN A 320 14.24 5.13 12.65
CA GLN A 320 14.52 4.53 11.34
C GLN A 320 15.97 4.84 10.93
N SER A 321 16.40 6.09 11.09
CA SER A 321 17.76 6.54 10.81
C SER A 321 18.82 5.77 11.61
N SER A 322 18.51 5.43 12.87
CA SER A 322 19.41 4.66 13.74
C SER A 322 19.66 3.23 13.28
N GLN A 323 18.69 2.61 12.59
CA GLN A 323 18.82 1.24 12.10
C GLN A 323 19.86 1.15 10.97
N PHE A 324 20.02 2.21 10.18
CA PHE A 324 21.05 2.31 9.14
C PHE A 324 22.47 2.23 9.70
N TYR A 325 22.70 2.64 10.95
CA TYR A 325 24.01 2.49 11.58
C TYR A 325 24.50 1.04 11.50
N LYS A 326 23.64 0.09 11.87
CA LYS A 326 24.02 -1.34 11.90
C LYS A 326 24.32 -1.87 10.51
N GLN A 327 23.53 -1.49 9.51
CA GLN A 327 23.75 -1.93 8.14
C GLN A 327 25.09 -1.42 7.56
N GLN A 328 25.55 -0.25 8.00
CA GLN A 328 26.73 0.41 7.45
C GLN A 328 28.00 0.20 8.26
N ALA A 329 27.91 0.12 9.59
CA ALA A 329 29.05 -0.15 10.47
C ALA A 329 29.64 -1.56 10.24
N TYR A 330 28.83 -2.52 9.80
CA TYR A 330 29.28 -3.88 9.46
C TYR A 330 29.51 -4.12 7.95
N GLN A 331 29.41 -3.09 7.11
CA GLN A 331 29.79 -3.20 5.69
C GLN A 331 31.33 -3.24 5.55
N LEU A 332 31.85 -3.61 4.37
CA LEU A 332 33.29 -3.71 4.12
C LEU A 332 34.06 -2.38 4.33
N TRP A 333 33.40 -1.21 4.27
CA TRP A 333 34.10 0.09 4.24
C TRP A 333 34.90 0.42 5.52
N PRO A 334 34.39 0.20 6.74
CA PRO A 334 35.22 0.31 7.95
C PRO A 334 36.33 -0.74 8.06
N GLN A 335 36.23 -1.88 7.35
CA GLN A 335 37.29 -2.90 7.31
C GLN A 335 38.44 -2.49 6.38
N VAL A 336 38.13 -1.78 5.28
CA VAL A 336 39.13 -1.30 4.31
C VAL A 336 39.88 -0.06 4.82
N TRP A 337 39.25 0.73 5.71
CA TRP A 337 39.85 1.92 6.30
C TRP A 337 39.83 1.82 7.85
N PRO A 338 40.78 1.08 8.45
CA PRO A 338 40.79 0.81 9.89
C PRO A 338 41.10 2.10 10.65
N VAL A 339 40.06 2.66 11.26
CA VAL A 339 40.14 3.86 12.10
C VAL A 339 39.47 3.55 13.42
N ARG A 340 39.89 4.25 14.48
CA ARG A 340 39.28 4.17 15.82
C ARG A 340 37.76 4.26 15.70
N GLU A 341 37.06 3.25 16.22
CA GLU A 341 35.59 3.13 16.13
C GLU A 341 34.85 4.36 16.68
N GLU A 342 35.43 5.07 17.64
CA GLU A 342 34.91 6.33 18.18
C GLU A 342 34.64 7.38 17.08
N LEU A 343 35.52 7.44 16.07
CA LEU A 343 35.38 8.37 14.95
C LEU A 343 34.23 7.97 14.00
N VAL A 344 33.90 6.67 13.93
CA VAL A 344 32.74 6.18 13.18
C VAL A 344 31.44 6.60 13.87
N ILE A 345 31.39 6.48 15.20
CA ILE A 345 30.26 6.89 16.02
C ILE A 345 30.04 8.39 15.93
N ASP A 346 31.11 9.18 16.02
CA ASP A 346 31.02 10.65 15.94
C ASP A 346 30.60 11.11 14.54
N GLY A 347 31.12 10.48 13.48
CA GLY A 347 30.68 10.73 12.10
C GLY A 347 29.19 10.42 11.91
N PHE A 348 28.72 9.30 12.46
CA PHE A 348 27.32 8.93 12.43
C PHE A 348 26.43 9.85 13.28
N ARG A 349 26.91 10.27 14.45
CA ARG A 349 26.23 11.25 15.32
C ARG A 349 25.95 12.54 14.56
N GLN A 350 26.97 13.08 13.89
CA GLN A 350 26.83 14.30 13.10
C GLN A 350 25.87 14.10 11.92
N PHE A 351 25.90 12.94 11.27
CA PHE A 351 24.97 12.59 10.19
C PHE A 351 23.51 12.53 10.69
N LEU A 352 23.24 11.80 11.78
CA LEU A 352 21.90 11.71 12.38
C LEU A 352 21.36 13.08 12.77
N TRP A 353 22.21 13.90 13.37
CA TRP A 353 21.87 15.27 13.74
C TRP A 353 21.47 16.12 12.54
N GLN A 354 22.24 16.07 11.45
CA GLN A 354 21.92 16.83 10.24
C GLN A 354 20.63 16.34 9.58
N LEU A 355 20.44 15.02 9.49
CA LEU A 355 19.25 14.42 8.88
C LEU A 355 17.98 14.73 9.66
N SER A 356 18.03 14.57 10.98
CA SER A 356 16.90 14.86 11.88
C SER A 356 16.57 16.35 11.91
N LEU A 357 17.58 17.23 11.86
CA LEU A 357 17.38 18.68 11.78
C LEU A 357 16.71 19.09 10.47
N VAL A 358 17.17 18.59 9.32
CA VAL A 358 16.51 18.84 8.03
C VAL A 358 15.05 18.37 8.06
N THR A 359 14.81 17.18 8.61
CA THR A 359 13.46 16.63 8.73
C THR A 359 12.58 17.49 9.64
N ALA A 360 13.09 17.91 10.80
CA ALA A 360 12.38 18.75 11.75
C ALA A 360 12.03 20.12 11.14
N ILE A 361 12.95 20.72 10.38
CA ILE A 361 12.68 21.97 9.63
C ILE A 361 11.56 21.75 8.61
N VAL A 362 11.63 20.70 7.80
CA VAL A 362 10.59 20.43 6.79
C VAL A 362 9.22 20.22 7.44
N ILE A 363 9.14 19.42 8.51
CA ILE A 363 7.87 19.20 9.24
C ILE A 363 7.38 20.50 9.89
N THR A 364 8.28 21.33 10.41
CA THR A 364 7.96 22.64 10.98
C THR A 364 7.38 23.56 9.92
N LEU A 365 8.00 23.66 8.75
CA LEU A 365 7.51 24.47 7.64
C LEU A 365 6.12 24.02 7.19
N ILE A 366 5.90 22.71 7.08
CA ILE A 366 4.59 22.13 6.76
C ILE A 366 3.55 22.52 7.84
N TYR A 367 3.90 22.37 9.11
CA TYR A 367 3.00 22.67 10.23
C TYR A 367 2.63 24.16 10.28
N VAL A 368 3.62 25.06 10.19
CA VAL A 368 3.41 26.51 10.23
C VAL A 368 2.61 27.01 9.03
N ALA A 369 2.80 26.41 7.84
CA ALA A 369 2.03 26.75 6.65
C ALA A 369 0.53 26.48 6.82
N PHE A 370 0.15 25.43 7.55
CA PHE A 370 -1.25 25.09 7.81
C PHE A 370 -1.81 25.70 9.10
N TYR A 371 -0.97 25.96 10.11
CA TYR A 371 -1.36 26.47 11.43
C TYR A 371 -0.52 27.69 11.85
N PRO A 372 -0.59 28.82 11.14
CA PRO A 372 0.23 30.00 11.45
C PRO A 372 -0.02 30.54 12.87
N GLY A 373 -1.27 30.50 13.35
CA GLY A 373 -1.64 30.98 14.69
C GLY A 373 -1.12 30.11 15.85
N HIS A 374 -0.67 28.88 15.58
CA HIS A 374 -0.19 27.94 16.59
C HIS A 374 1.28 27.55 16.40
N PHE A 375 2.09 28.44 15.80
CA PHE A 375 3.49 28.17 15.47
C PHE A 375 4.35 27.72 16.67
N TYR A 376 3.99 28.11 17.90
CA TYR A 376 4.73 27.79 19.12
C TYR A 376 4.85 26.29 19.39
N TYR A 377 3.91 25.46 18.91
CA TYR A 377 4.03 24.00 19.03
C TYR A 377 5.21 23.43 18.23
N ALA A 378 5.70 24.14 17.21
CA ALA A 378 6.87 23.71 16.47
C ALA A 378 8.14 23.66 17.32
N ALA A 379 8.22 24.39 18.44
CA ALA A 379 9.34 24.27 19.37
C ALA A 379 9.47 22.84 19.94
N ALA A 380 8.34 22.15 20.15
CA ALA A 380 8.32 20.77 20.64
C ALA A 380 8.99 19.80 19.66
N PHE A 381 8.98 20.10 18.36
CA PHE A 381 9.62 19.28 17.32
C PHE A 381 11.14 19.25 17.49
N PHE A 382 11.75 20.40 17.80
CA PHE A 382 13.19 20.48 18.04
C PHE A 382 13.59 19.87 19.38
N ILE A 383 12.74 20.02 20.41
CA ILE A 383 12.97 19.39 21.73
C ILE A 383 12.94 17.86 21.61
N ILE A 384 11.92 17.29 20.96
CA ILE A 384 11.83 15.83 20.80
C ILE A 384 12.93 15.30 19.88
N MET A 385 13.29 16.04 18.83
CA MET A 385 14.41 15.70 17.96
C MET A 385 15.71 15.59 18.77
N TRP A 386 16.02 16.61 19.58
CA TRP A 386 17.20 16.63 20.44
C TRP A 386 17.23 15.44 21.39
N TRP A 387 16.14 15.24 22.14
CA TRP A 387 16.01 14.17 23.12
C TRP A 387 16.17 12.79 22.49
N THR A 388 15.48 12.54 21.37
CA THR A 388 15.51 11.25 20.68
C THR A 388 16.89 10.94 20.10
N ASN A 389 17.56 11.93 19.51
CA ASN A 389 18.94 11.78 19.02
C ASN A 389 19.89 11.38 20.16
N GLN A 390 19.78 12.01 21.32
CA GLN A 390 20.63 11.67 22.47
C GLN A 390 20.36 10.24 22.96
N GLN A 391 19.10 9.84 23.08
CA GLN A 391 18.75 8.47 23.48
C GLN A 391 19.32 7.42 22.52
N VAL A 392 19.15 7.63 21.22
CA VAL A 392 19.67 6.72 20.18
C VAL A 392 21.18 6.61 20.27
N MET A 393 21.88 7.74 20.38
CA MET A 393 23.35 7.75 20.45
C MET A 393 23.88 7.07 21.71
N ASN A 394 23.25 7.30 22.86
CA ASN A 394 23.62 6.64 24.11
C ASN A 394 23.44 5.11 24.02
N LYS A 395 22.34 4.66 23.41
CA LYS A 395 22.07 3.23 23.17
C LYS A 395 23.09 2.60 22.23
N LEU A 396 23.51 3.31 21.18
CA LEU A 396 24.54 2.86 20.25
C LEU A 396 25.91 2.76 20.91
N LYS A 397 26.32 3.76 21.70
CA LYS A 397 27.57 3.74 22.46
C LYS A 397 27.63 2.57 23.43
N LYS A 398 26.57 2.37 24.23
CA LYS A 398 26.47 1.26 25.19
C LYS A 398 26.55 -0.12 24.51
N LYS A 399 26.00 -0.26 23.30
CA LYS A 399 26.05 -1.53 22.57
C LYS A 399 27.45 -1.85 22.05
N MET A 400 28.24 -0.83 21.67
CA MET A 400 29.60 -1.04 21.19
C MET A 400 30.58 -1.35 22.31
N THR A 401 30.42 -0.75 23.50
CA THR A 401 31.25 -1.11 24.66
C THR A 401 31.06 -2.59 25.04
N LEU A 402 29.82 -3.08 25.00
CA LEU A 402 29.46 -4.48 25.29
C LEU A 402 29.91 -5.50 24.22
N LEU A 403 30.40 -5.05 23.06
CA LEU A 403 30.94 -5.93 22.01
C LEU A 403 32.48 -5.96 22.00
N LYS A 404 33.11 -5.12 22.82
CA LYS A 404 34.56 -5.08 23.03
C LYS A 404 35.02 -5.94 24.20
N ASP A 405 34.15 -6.10 25.19
CA ASP A 405 34.25 -7.10 26.25
C ASP A 405 33.73 -8.45 25.73
#